data_AF-A0AAF0E416-F1
#
_entry.id   AF-A0AAF0E416-F1
#
_cell.length_a   1.000
_cell.length_b   1.000
_cell.length_c   1.000
_cell.angle_alpha   90.00
_cell.angle_beta   90.00
_cell.angle_gamma   90.00
#
_symmetry.space_group_name_H-M   'P 1'
#
loop_
_entity.id
_entity.type
_entity.pdbx_description
1 polymer ?
#
loop_
_entity_poly.entity_id
_entity_poly.type
_entity_poly.pdbx_seq_one_letter_code
_entity_poly.pdbx_strand_id
1 'polypeptide(L)'
;MAGASFWAHTHGPLVTLVFGSSAAQHAALARVESFYESVNHAGTYLTWDEARRARLCQGYEAYNLPIASVREWLGAMRAAVGEEAATEDSDEGKPWWHAHCSPEEQDLLAYLTEQGGLASESGASYLISALAKRADEALDHERLHALYYLSPSYRALLDELWTSMPRVIASAIQYDLQMRGYKESVWRDELGAYLGVRGPHTRRNDPCQEFGNKSAATCAELRRTLLERIPTCWRADVGMEEAELQLPVSFIEDARPTLAARGRGRRSRR
;
A
#
# COMPACT_ATOMS: atom_id res chain seq x y z
N MET A 1 -2.30 10.23 -19.94
CA MET A 1 -1.08 10.04 -19.11
C MET A 1 0.09 9.41 -19.88
N ALA A 2 0.58 10.02 -20.96
CA ALA A 2 1.82 9.58 -21.60
C ALA A 2 3.01 10.16 -20.81
N GLY A 3 3.50 9.47 -19.77
CA GLY A 3 4.65 9.99 -19.00
C GLY A 3 4.82 9.47 -17.58
N ALA A 4 3.76 9.03 -16.91
CA ALA A 4 3.79 8.68 -15.48
C ALA A 4 4.76 7.54 -15.13
N SER A 5 5.40 7.64 -13.97
CA SER A 5 6.35 6.66 -13.41
C SER A 5 5.72 5.30 -13.03
N PHE A 6 4.39 5.20 -13.06
CA PHE A 6 3.61 4.01 -12.76
C PHE A 6 2.47 3.80 -13.77
N TRP A 7 1.92 2.60 -13.76
CA TRP A 7 0.61 2.30 -14.33
C TRP A 7 -0.42 2.29 -13.21
N ALA A 8 -1.59 2.89 -13.46
CA ALA A 8 -2.63 3.01 -12.45
C ALA A 8 -3.95 2.44 -12.94
N HIS A 9 -4.69 1.85 -12.02
CA HIS A 9 -6.07 1.44 -12.23
C HIS A 9 -6.89 1.79 -10.99
N THR A 10 -8.08 2.36 -11.19
CA THR A 10 -9.01 2.66 -10.10
C THR A 10 -10.23 1.75 -10.20
N HIS A 11 -10.48 0.96 -9.15
CA HIS A 11 -11.63 0.07 -9.01
C HIS A 11 -12.42 0.47 -7.76
N GLY A 12 -13.56 1.14 -7.93
CA GLY A 12 -14.36 1.61 -6.79
C GLY A 12 -13.52 2.47 -5.82
N PRO A 13 -13.39 2.07 -4.54
CA PRO A 13 -12.62 2.82 -3.54
C PRO A 13 -11.09 2.58 -3.63
N LEU A 14 -10.61 1.72 -4.53
CA LEU A 14 -9.22 1.27 -4.56
C LEU A 14 -8.46 1.84 -5.77
N VAL A 15 -7.36 2.55 -5.52
CA VAL A 15 -6.32 2.84 -6.50
C VAL A 15 -5.25 1.77 -6.42
N THR A 16 -4.96 1.13 -7.55
CA THR A 16 -3.84 0.19 -7.68
C THR A 16 -2.76 0.78 -8.57
N LEU A 17 -1.54 0.87 -8.03
CA LEU A 17 -0.36 1.38 -8.75
C LEU A 17 0.65 0.26 -9.02
N VAL A 18 1.10 0.14 -10.26
CA VAL A 18 2.13 -0.82 -10.66
C VAL A 18 3.37 -0.08 -11.15
N PHE A 19 4.50 -0.33 -10.49
CA PHE A 19 5.77 0.32 -10.77
C PHE A 19 6.76 -0.59 -11.48
N GLY A 20 7.59 0.00 -12.34
CA GLY A 20 8.66 -0.70 -13.05
C GLY A 20 9.90 -1.00 -12.21
N SER A 21 10.09 -0.22 -11.14
CA SER A 21 11.29 -0.30 -10.31
C SER A 21 10.98 0.12 -8.88
N SER A 22 11.68 -0.50 -7.93
CA SER A 22 11.63 -0.13 -6.51
C SER A 22 12.03 1.33 -6.29
N ALA A 23 13.00 1.85 -7.07
CA ALA A 23 13.40 3.26 -6.98
C ALA A 23 12.26 4.23 -7.30
N ALA A 24 11.48 3.98 -8.36
CA ALA A 24 10.34 4.82 -8.73
C ALA A 24 9.20 4.71 -7.71
N GLN A 25 8.87 3.48 -7.27
CA GLN A 25 7.85 3.24 -6.25
C GLN A 25 8.21 3.96 -4.94
N HIS A 26 9.44 3.79 -4.48
CA HIS A 26 9.95 4.41 -3.29
C HIS A 26 9.95 5.95 -3.39
N ALA A 27 10.39 6.50 -4.53
CA ALA A 27 10.40 7.94 -4.77
C ALA A 27 9.00 8.56 -4.78
N ALA A 28 7.97 7.80 -5.17
CA ALA A 28 6.57 8.24 -5.17
C ALA A 28 5.89 8.14 -3.80
N LEU A 29 6.17 7.08 -3.03
CA LEU A 29 5.32 6.68 -1.89
C LEU A 29 6.01 6.74 -0.52
N ALA A 30 7.34 6.62 -0.44
CA ALA A 30 7.99 6.37 0.85
C ALA A 30 7.81 7.48 1.89
N ARG A 31 7.71 8.75 1.46
CA ARG A 31 7.48 9.88 2.37
C ARG A 31 6.06 9.87 2.95
N VAL A 32 5.06 9.61 2.10
CA VAL A 32 3.66 9.52 2.54
C VAL A 32 3.46 8.28 3.41
N GLU A 33 4.05 7.13 3.03
CA GLU A 33 4.01 5.91 3.85
C GLU A 33 4.63 6.13 5.22
N SER A 34 5.79 6.79 5.26
CA SER A 34 6.46 7.07 6.53
C SER A 34 5.66 8.04 7.39
N PHE A 35 4.96 8.99 6.78
CA PHE A 35 4.03 9.88 7.47
C PHE A 35 2.81 9.12 8.02
N TYR A 36 2.32 8.12 7.31
CA TYR A 36 1.17 7.32 7.71
C TYR A 36 1.53 6.31 8.82
N GLU A 37 2.56 5.49 8.62
CA GLU A 37 2.72 4.26 9.39
C GLU A 37 4.05 4.14 10.16
N SER A 38 5.04 5.01 9.90
CA SER A 38 6.36 4.88 10.54
C SER A 38 6.27 4.92 12.07
N VAL A 39 7.11 4.13 12.77
CA VAL A 39 7.28 4.25 14.23
C VAL A 39 7.81 5.63 14.61
N ASN A 40 8.74 6.15 13.81
CA ASN A 40 9.54 7.33 14.19
C ASN A 40 9.05 8.62 13.54
N HIS A 41 8.23 8.52 12.48
CA HIS A 41 7.89 9.66 11.63
C HIS A 41 6.39 9.81 11.37
N ALA A 42 5.53 9.00 12.00
CA ALA A 42 4.09 9.13 11.83
C ALA A 42 3.60 10.54 12.19
N GLY A 43 2.77 11.13 11.33
CA GLY A 43 2.25 12.49 11.47
C GLY A 43 3.28 13.61 11.28
N THR A 44 4.54 13.29 10.95
CA THR A 44 5.61 14.27 10.79
C THR A 44 6.01 14.41 9.32
N TYR A 45 5.85 15.61 8.76
CA TYR A 45 6.34 15.90 7.42
C TYR A 45 7.88 15.90 7.39
N LEU A 46 8.46 15.14 6.46
CA LEU A 46 9.89 15.14 6.17
C LEU A 46 10.13 15.80 4.82
N THR A 47 11.06 16.75 4.76
CA THR A 47 11.62 17.28 3.50
C THR A 47 12.39 16.20 2.74
N TRP A 48 12.77 16.48 1.50
CA TRP A 48 13.59 15.54 0.69
C TRP A 48 14.90 15.15 1.37
N ASP A 49 15.60 16.14 1.93
CA ASP A 49 16.90 15.92 2.54
C ASP A 49 16.78 15.11 3.83
N GLU A 50 15.73 15.35 4.62
CA GLU A 50 15.42 14.57 5.81
C GLU A 50 15.04 13.13 5.44
N ALA A 51 14.16 12.95 4.46
CA ALA A 51 13.73 11.63 3.98
C ALA A 51 14.92 10.80 3.48
N ARG A 52 15.86 11.42 2.73
CA ARG A 52 17.09 10.75 2.27
C ARG A 52 17.99 10.32 3.41
N ARG A 53 18.12 11.13 4.47
CA ARG A 53 18.94 10.80 5.65
C ARG A 53 18.30 9.72 6.52
N ALA A 54 16.98 9.75 6.64
CA ALA A 54 16.20 8.82 7.46
C ALA A 54 16.16 7.39 6.90
N ARG A 55 16.56 7.19 5.64
CA ARG A 55 16.54 5.87 4.96
C ARG A 55 15.18 5.19 5.14
N LEU A 56 14.13 5.92 4.76
CA LEU A 56 12.75 5.48 4.89
C LEU A 56 12.53 4.11 4.21
N CYS A 57 11.53 3.36 4.69
CA CYS A 57 10.95 2.16 4.03
C CYS A 57 11.96 1.21 3.37
N GLN A 58 13.12 0.95 4.01
CA GLN A 58 14.15 0.09 3.43
C GLN A 58 13.64 -1.34 3.25
N GLY A 59 13.75 -1.86 2.02
CA GLY A 59 13.36 -3.23 1.70
C GLY A 59 11.88 -3.42 1.38
N TYR A 60 11.07 -2.36 1.43
CA TYR A 60 9.65 -2.43 1.05
C TYR A 60 9.54 -2.70 -0.45
N GLU A 61 8.74 -3.70 -0.81
CA GLU A 61 8.43 -4.05 -2.22
C GLU A 61 6.98 -3.74 -2.61
N ALA A 62 6.18 -3.29 -1.65
CA ALA A 62 4.81 -2.85 -1.79
C ALA A 62 4.55 -1.75 -0.75
N TYR A 63 3.50 -0.97 -0.98
CA TYR A 63 3.05 0.12 -0.10
C TYR A 63 1.54 0.16 -0.13
N ASN A 64 0.91 0.49 0.98
CA ASN A 64 -0.51 0.68 1.06
C ASN A 64 -0.87 1.77 2.06
N LEU A 65 -1.82 2.63 1.68
CA LEU A 65 -2.22 3.74 2.54
C LEU A 65 -3.64 4.24 2.22
N PRO A 66 -4.36 4.76 3.23
CA PRO A 66 -5.54 5.57 3.01
C PRO A 66 -5.19 6.83 2.21
N ILE A 67 -5.99 7.17 1.20
CA ILE A 67 -5.79 8.41 0.42
C ILE A 67 -5.95 9.65 1.31
N ALA A 68 -6.69 9.54 2.42
CA ALA A 68 -6.74 10.58 3.45
C ALA A 68 -5.35 10.94 4.01
N SER A 69 -4.46 9.97 4.17
CA SER A 69 -3.09 10.19 4.63
C SER A 69 -2.28 11.05 3.66
N VAL A 70 -2.58 11.00 2.36
CA VAL A 70 -1.97 11.90 1.36
C VAL A 70 -2.40 13.35 1.61
N ARG A 71 -3.68 13.57 1.92
CA ARG A 71 -4.23 14.91 2.21
C ARG A 71 -3.64 15.47 3.51
N GLU A 72 -3.55 14.65 4.54
CA GLU A 72 -2.92 15.02 5.82
C GLU A 72 -1.44 15.36 5.63
N TRP A 73 -0.72 14.55 4.85
CA TRP A 73 0.67 14.82 4.49
C TRP A 73 0.85 16.13 3.72
N LEU A 74 -0.04 16.44 2.76
CA LEU A 74 -0.06 17.73 2.07
C LEU A 74 -0.35 18.90 3.01
N GLY A 75 -1.24 18.71 4.00
CA GLY A 75 -1.49 19.69 5.05
C GLY A 75 -0.25 19.97 5.90
N ALA A 76 0.45 18.91 6.31
CA ALA A 76 1.71 19.02 7.06
C ALA A 76 2.84 19.65 6.22
N MET A 77 2.92 19.32 4.93
CA MET A 77 3.83 19.95 3.98
C MET A 77 3.58 21.46 3.90
N ARG A 78 2.31 21.86 3.70
CA ARG A 78 1.90 23.27 3.63
C ARG A 78 2.29 24.03 4.90
N ALA A 79 2.05 23.45 6.07
CA ALA A 79 2.44 24.05 7.35
C ALA A 79 3.97 24.21 7.49
N ALA A 80 4.76 23.28 6.95
CA ALA A 80 6.21 23.32 7.04
C ALA A 80 6.87 24.33 6.09
N VAL A 81 6.29 24.57 4.90
CA VAL A 81 6.86 25.50 3.90
C VAL A 81 6.43 26.96 4.11
N GLY A 82 5.41 27.21 4.94
CA GLY A 82 4.89 28.56 5.23
C GLY A 82 3.83 29.01 4.23
N GLU A 83 2.90 29.87 4.68
CA GLU A 83 1.74 30.32 3.87
C GLU A 83 2.15 31.06 2.59
N GLU A 84 3.20 31.89 2.64
CA GLU A 84 3.69 32.67 1.48
C GLU A 84 4.15 31.78 0.33
N ALA A 85 4.83 30.67 0.63
CA ALA A 85 5.25 29.68 -0.38
C ALA A 85 4.10 28.77 -0.85
N ALA A 86 2.97 28.75 -0.13
CA ALA A 86 1.83 27.88 -0.40
C ALA A 86 0.63 28.59 -1.07
N THR A 87 0.70 29.92 -1.20
CA THR A 87 -0.28 30.77 -1.90
C THR A 87 0.09 31.06 -3.36
N GLU A 88 1.37 30.93 -3.71
CA GLU A 88 1.81 31.07 -5.10
C GLU A 88 1.68 29.71 -5.79
N ASP A 89 0.60 29.52 -6.56
CA ASP A 89 0.75 28.68 -7.74
C ASP A 89 1.91 29.29 -8.52
N SER A 90 2.98 28.52 -8.74
CA SER A 90 4.18 29.05 -9.40
C SER A 90 3.80 29.76 -10.71
N ASP A 91 4.59 30.75 -11.13
CA ASP A 91 4.40 31.59 -12.34
C ASP A 91 4.09 30.81 -13.65
N GLU A 92 4.15 29.48 -13.65
CA GLU A 92 3.87 28.56 -14.75
C GLU A 92 2.54 27.79 -14.64
N GLY A 93 1.63 28.14 -13.70
CA GLY A 93 0.32 27.50 -13.57
C GLY A 93 0.37 26.07 -13.00
N LYS A 94 1.43 25.74 -12.25
CA LYS A 94 1.58 24.47 -11.54
C LYS A 94 1.10 24.60 -10.09
N PRO A 95 0.54 23.52 -9.50
CA PRO A 95 0.11 23.54 -8.11
C PRO A 95 1.25 23.89 -7.14
N TRP A 96 0.93 24.60 -6.06
CA TRP A 96 1.88 25.00 -5.00
C TRP A 96 2.85 23.88 -4.53
N TRP A 97 2.38 22.62 -4.44
CA TRP A 97 3.20 21.50 -3.95
C TRP A 97 4.26 21.03 -4.96
N HIS A 98 4.17 21.46 -6.22
CA HIS A 98 5.04 20.97 -7.29
C HIS A 98 6.53 21.20 -6.99
N ALA A 99 6.90 22.35 -6.41
CA ALA A 99 8.30 22.66 -6.07
C ALA A 99 8.86 21.83 -4.91
N HIS A 100 8.01 21.15 -4.15
CA HIS A 100 8.35 20.41 -2.92
C HIS A 100 8.26 18.89 -3.09
N CYS A 101 7.86 18.43 -4.27
CA CYS A 101 7.63 17.03 -4.62
C CYS A 101 8.62 16.53 -5.67
N SER A 102 9.02 15.25 -5.55
CA SER A 102 9.77 14.53 -6.59
C SER A 102 8.96 14.43 -7.88
N PRO A 103 9.59 14.22 -9.05
CA PRO A 103 8.84 13.95 -10.27
C PRO A 103 7.83 12.80 -10.10
N GLU A 104 8.22 11.77 -9.35
CA GLU A 104 7.36 10.62 -9.06
C GLU A 104 6.21 10.95 -8.09
N GLU A 105 6.44 11.79 -7.07
CA GLU A 105 5.38 12.34 -6.21
C GLU A 105 4.45 13.27 -7.00
N GLN A 106 4.99 14.06 -7.93
CA GLN A 106 4.20 14.95 -8.79
C GLN A 106 3.25 14.15 -9.69
N ASP A 107 3.75 13.07 -10.32
CA ASP A 107 2.92 12.14 -11.09
C ASP A 107 1.79 11.56 -10.23
N LEU A 108 2.11 11.14 -9.00
CA LEU A 108 1.14 10.57 -8.06
C LEU A 108 0.06 11.58 -7.68
N LEU A 109 0.46 12.78 -7.27
CA LEU A 109 -0.47 13.83 -6.85
C LEU A 109 -1.33 14.33 -8.01
N ALA A 110 -0.75 14.48 -9.20
CA ALA A 110 -1.51 14.82 -10.40
C ALA A 110 -2.56 13.75 -10.71
N TYR A 111 -2.19 12.46 -10.66
CA TYR A 111 -3.15 11.37 -10.85
C TYR A 111 -4.26 11.37 -9.81
N LEU A 112 -3.91 11.44 -8.51
CA LEU A 112 -4.91 11.45 -7.44
C LEU A 112 -5.83 12.68 -7.51
N THR A 113 -5.33 13.81 -8.00
CA THR A 113 -6.16 15.01 -8.28
C THR A 113 -7.13 14.74 -9.43
N GLU A 114 -6.66 14.19 -10.55
CA GLU A 114 -7.48 13.85 -11.71
C GLU A 114 -8.58 12.83 -11.37
N GLN A 115 -8.29 11.87 -10.50
CA GLN A 115 -9.26 10.88 -10.00
C GLN A 115 -10.18 11.41 -8.90
N GLY A 116 -10.05 12.69 -8.51
CA GLY A 116 -10.84 13.27 -7.40
C GLY A 116 -10.47 12.73 -6.01
N GLY A 117 -9.42 11.91 -5.87
CA GLY A 117 -9.00 11.33 -4.59
C GLY A 117 -8.51 12.38 -3.58
N LEU A 118 -8.00 13.52 -4.04
CA LEU A 118 -7.61 14.62 -3.16
C LEU A 118 -8.76 15.58 -2.81
N ALA A 119 -9.92 15.46 -3.46
CA ALA A 119 -11.12 16.20 -3.08
C ALA A 119 -11.79 15.57 -1.85
N SER A 120 -12.54 16.37 -1.09
CA SER A 120 -13.22 15.91 0.14
C SER A 120 -14.45 15.02 -0.13
N GLU A 121 -14.98 15.00 -1.35
CA GLU A 121 -16.20 14.25 -1.69
C GLU A 121 -15.97 13.21 -2.80
N SER A 122 -16.44 11.99 -2.53
CA SER A 122 -16.55 10.80 -3.40
C SER A 122 -15.42 10.59 -4.42
N GLY A 123 -14.45 9.76 -4.04
CA GLY A 123 -13.42 9.22 -4.92
C GLY A 123 -12.86 7.93 -4.34
N ALA A 124 -11.77 7.43 -4.93
CA ALA A 124 -11.02 6.34 -4.30
C ALA A 124 -10.54 6.77 -2.91
N SER A 125 -10.60 5.84 -1.95
CA SER A 125 -10.27 6.08 -0.54
C SER A 125 -9.02 5.34 -0.07
N TYR A 126 -8.55 4.35 -0.83
CA TYR A 126 -7.38 3.55 -0.49
C TYR A 126 -6.45 3.37 -1.68
N LEU A 127 -5.16 3.34 -1.43
CA LEU A 127 -4.11 3.12 -2.42
C LEU A 127 -3.32 1.88 -2.06
N ILE A 128 -3.09 1.02 -3.04
CA ILE A 128 -2.13 -0.09 -2.96
C ILE A 128 -1.12 0.02 -4.10
N SER A 129 0.08 -0.48 -3.88
CA SER A 129 1.10 -0.53 -4.93
C SER A 129 1.92 -1.80 -4.92
N ALA A 130 2.39 -2.20 -6.10
CA ALA A 130 3.32 -3.29 -6.25
C ALA A 130 4.33 -3.05 -7.37
N LEU A 131 5.43 -3.81 -7.34
CA LEU A 131 6.35 -3.91 -8.47
C LEU A 131 5.79 -4.85 -9.54
N ALA A 132 5.90 -4.48 -10.81
CA ALA A 132 5.40 -5.28 -11.94
C ALA A 132 5.96 -6.73 -11.97
N LYS A 133 7.15 -6.95 -11.40
CA LYS A 133 7.79 -8.27 -11.26
C LYS A 133 7.17 -9.16 -10.18
N ARG A 134 6.41 -8.58 -9.25
CA ARG A 134 5.79 -9.26 -8.08
C ARG A 134 4.30 -8.95 -7.93
N ALA A 135 3.70 -8.28 -8.91
CA ALA A 135 2.34 -7.77 -8.81
C ALA A 135 1.32 -8.86 -8.48
N ASP A 136 1.48 -10.06 -9.03
CA ASP A 136 0.56 -11.18 -8.78
C ASP A 136 0.49 -11.55 -7.29
N GLU A 137 1.63 -11.69 -6.61
CA GLU A 137 1.69 -12.05 -5.19
C GLU A 137 1.41 -10.85 -4.27
N ALA A 138 2.03 -9.71 -4.57
CA ALA A 138 1.98 -8.55 -3.70
C ALA A 138 0.58 -7.93 -3.66
N LEU A 139 -0.10 -7.80 -4.82
CA LEU A 139 -1.41 -7.15 -4.84
C LEU A 139 -2.49 -7.97 -4.12
N ASP A 140 -2.39 -9.29 -4.09
CA ASP A 140 -3.32 -10.11 -3.29
C ASP A 140 -3.17 -9.85 -1.79
N HIS A 141 -1.95 -9.61 -1.33
CA HIS A 141 -1.66 -9.19 0.04
C HIS A 141 -2.16 -7.76 0.30
N GLU A 142 -1.79 -6.80 -0.55
CA GLU A 142 -2.16 -5.40 -0.36
C GLU A 142 -3.67 -5.15 -0.42
N ARG A 143 -4.42 -5.92 -1.22
CA ARG A 143 -5.90 -5.86 -1.24
C ARG A 143 -6.49 -6.22 0.12
N LEU A 144 -5.85 -7.09 0.89
CA LEU A 144 -6.36 -7.48 2.21
C LEU A 144 -6.15 -6.39 3.25
N HIS A 145 -5.06 -5.61 3.16
CA HIS A 145 -4.93 -4.37 3.92
C HIS A 145 -6.02 -3.36 3.54
N ALA A 146 -6.32 -3.22 2.25
CA ALA A 146 -7.43 -2.39 1.81
C ALA A 146 -8.77 -2.88 2.38
N LEU A 147 -9.02 -4.19 2.39
CA LEU A 147 -10.23 -4.76 3.00
C LEU A 147 -10.25 -4.49 4.52
N TYR A 148 -9.13 -4.62 5.21
CA TYR A 148 -9.02 -4.29 6.63
C TYR A 148 -9.38 -2.84 6.91
N TYR A 149 -8.96 -1.91 6.05
CA TYR A 149 -9.33 -0.50 6.18
C TYR A 149 -10.83 -0.26 5.86
N LEU A 150 -11.36 -0.88 4.80
CA LEU A 150 -12.68 -0.57 4.27
C LEU A 150 -13.83 -1.33 4.95
N SER A 151 -13.59 -2.52 5.51
CA SER A 151 -14.64 -3.41 6.03
C SER A 151 -14.60 -3.53 7.56
N PRO A 152 -15.56 -2.89 8.28
CA PRO A 152 -15.74 -3.13 9.70
C PRO A 152 -15.97 -4.61 10.04
N SER A 153 -16.70 -5.34 9.20
CA SER A 153 -16.97 -6.77 9.39
C SER A 153 -15.71 -7.62 9.32
N TYR A 154 -14.78 -7.29 8.41
CA TYR A 154 -13.50 -8.00 8.30
C TYR A 154 -12.58 -7.71 9.49
N ARG A 155 -12.54 -6.47 9.99
CA ARG A 155 -11.80 -6.14 11.22
C ARG A 155 -12.33 -6.90 12.43
N ALA A 156 -13.66 -6.95 12.58
CA ALA A 156 -14.30 -7.69 13.67
C ALA A 156 -13.99 -9.19 13.59
N LEU A 157 -14.02 -9.77 12.39
CA LEU A 157 -13.61 -11.16 12.15
C LEU A 157 -12.16 -11.40 12.59
N LEU A 158 -11.23 -10.54 12.18
CA LEU A 158 -9.82 -10.71 12.55
C LEU A 158 -9.58 -10.55 14.05
N ASP A 159 -10.32 -9.68 14.73
CA ASP A 159 -10.24 -9.58 16.19
C ASP A 159 -10.79 -10.84 16.88
N GLU A 160 -11.90 -11.40 16.41
CA GLU A 160 -12.42 -12.69 16.89
C GLU A 160 -11.42 -13.84 16.68
N LEU A 161 -10.86 -13.95 15.48
CA LEU A 161 -9.86 -14.96 15.16
C LEU A 161 -8.57 -14.80 15.99
N TRP A 162 -8.14 -13.56 16.22
CA TRP A 162 -6.98 -13.25 17.04
C TRP A 162 -7.20 -13.60 18.51
N THR A 163 -8.35 -13.23 19.07
CA THR A 163 -8.68 -13.43 20.49
C THR A 163 -9.02 -14.87 20.83
N SER A 164 -9.60 -15.61 19.87
CA SER A 164 -9.94 -17.03 20.03
C SER A 164 -8.73 -17.97 19.87
N MET A 165 -7.61 -17.47 19.33
CA MET A 165 -6.41 -18.25 19.08
C MET A 165 -5.78 -18.82 20.36
N PRO A 166 -5.25 -20.07 20.35
CA PRO A 166 -4.49 -20.60 21.47
C PRO A 166 -3.32 -19.67 21.83
N ARG A 167 -3.19 -19.31 23.11
CA ARG A 167 -2.20 -18.32 23.59
C ARG A 167 -0.78 -18.61 23.13
N VAL A 168 -0.37 -19.88 23.12
CA VAL A 168 0.97 -20.29 22.67
C VAL A 168 1.21 -19.97 21.19
N ILE A 169 0.18 -20.11 20.36
CA ILE A 169 0.26 -19.78 18.93
C ILE A 169 0.23 -18.27 18.74
N ALA A 170 -0.65 -17.56 19.45
CA ALA A 170 -0.71 -16.11 19.41
C ALA A 170 0.66 -15.50 19.76
N SER A 171 1.31 -15.95 20.85
CA SER A 171 2.66 -15.48 21.21
C SER A 171 3.72 -15.79 20.17
N ALA A 172 3.63 -16.92 19.45
CA ALA A 172 4.56 -17.26 18.38
C ALA A 172 4.40 -16.32 17.17
N ILE A 173 3.16 -16.03 16.77
CA ILE A 173 2.86 -15.08 15.68
C ILE A 173 3.28 -13.66 16.07
N GLN A 174 2.97 -13.22 17.29
CA GLN A 174 3.39 -11.91 17.82
C GLN A 174 4.91 -11.74 17.76
N TYR A 175 5.66 -12.75 18.21
CA TYR A 175 7.11 -12.72 18.16
C TYR A 175 7.63 -12.63 16.72
N ASP A 176 7.05 -13.38 15.78
CA ASP A 176 7.44 -13.33 14.38
C ASP A 176 7.18 -11.95 13.75
N LEU A 177 5.98 -11.39 13.96
CA LEU A 177 5.63 -10.06 13.48
C LEU A 177 6.51 -8.95 14.10
N GLN A 178 6.81 -9.06 15.39
CA GLN A 178 7.73 -8.15 16.07
C GLN A 178 9.14 -8.22 15.46
N MET A 179 9.65 -9.43 15.16
CA MET A 179 10.95 -9.62 14.52
C MET A 179 11.01 -9.06 13.10
N ARG A 180 9.87 -9.01 12.39
CA ARG A 180 9.72 -8.32 11.10
C ARG A 180 9.61 -6.80 11.22
N GLY A 181 9.46 -6.27 12.43
CA GLY A 181 9.37 -4.84 12.72
C GLY A 181 7.96 -4.27 12.72
N TYR A 182 6.92 -5.12 12.65
CA TYR A 182 5.54 -4.67 12.70
C TYR A 182 5.13 -4.22 14.11
N LYS A 183 4.35 -3.15 14.18
CA LYS A 183 3.75 -2.65 15.43
C LYS A 183 2.59 -3.53 15.87
N GLU A 184 2.35 -3.60 17.18
CA GLU A 184 1.22 -4.35 17.74
C GLU A 184 -0.14 -3.93 17.16
N SER A 185 -0.30 -2.65 16.85
CA SER A 185 -1.54 -2.10 16.28
C SER A 185 -1.92 -2.70 14.93
N VAL A 186 -0.96 -3.25 14.17
CA VAL A 186 -1.21 -3.81 12.82
C VAL A 186 -1.18 -5.34 12.78
N TRP A 187 -0.86 -6.02 13.88
CA TRP A 187 -0.68 -7.48 13.85
C TRP A 187 -1.90 -8.27 13.37
N ARG A 188 -3.11 -7.80 13.68
CA ARG A 188 -4.36 -8.41 13.20
C ARG A 188 -4.54 -8.24 11.69
N ASP A 189 -4.18 -7.07 11.19
CA ASP A 189 -4.22 -6.76 9.76
C ASP A 189 -3.22 -7.64 9.01
N GLU A 190 -1.96 -7.67 9.47
CA GLU A 190 -0.90 -8.54 8.94
C GLU A 190 -1.30 -10.02 8.95
N LEU A 191 -1.89 -10.52 10.05
CA LEU A 191 -2.40 -11.89 10.10
C LEU A 191 -3.39 -12.16 8.96
N GLY A 192 -4.35 -11.25 8.76
CA GLY A 192 -5.32 -11.33 7.68
C GLY A 192 -4.68 -11.25 6.30
N ALA A 193 -3.75 -10.32 6.11
CA ALA A 193 -3.06 -10.09 4.84
C ALA A 193 -2.16 -11.26 4.45
N TYR A 194 -1.50 -11.93 5.38
CA TYR A 194 -0.74 -13.13 5.08
C TYR A 194 -1.63 -14.36 4.87
N LEU A 195 -2.56 -14.62 5.80
CA LEU A 195 -3.36 -15.84 5.77
C LEU A 195 -4.51 -15.80 4.76
N GLY A 196 -4.90 -14.62 4.26
CA GLY A 196 -6.05 -14.45 3.35
C GLY A 196 -5.71 -14.56 1.87
N VAL A 197 -4.42 -14.56 1.48
CA VAL A 197 -4.00 -14.52 0.06
C VAL A 197 -4.53 -15.73 -0.71
N ARG A 198 -5.23 -15.50 -1.83
CA ARG A 198 -5.66 -16.56 -2.74
C ARG A 198 -4.57 -16.89 -3.76
N GLY A 199 -4.77 -17.97 -4.51
CA GLY A 199 -3.86 -18.33 -5.60
C GLY A 199 -3.00 -19.57 -5.35
N PRO A 200 -2.22 -19.97 -6.36
CA PRO A 200 -1.39 -21.17 -6.30
C PRO A 200 -0.21 -20.95 -5.36
N HIS A 201 -0.14 -21.80 -4.33
CA HIS A 201 0.96 -21.80 -3.37
C HIS A 201 1.83 -23.04 -3.55
N THR A 202 3.13 -22.84 -3.51
CA THR A 202 4.12 -23.91 -3.38
C THR A 202 4.34 -24.22 -1.90
N ARG A 203 5.04 -25.32 -1.61
CA ARG A 203 5.47 -25.61 -0.23
C ARG A 203 6.30 -24.50 0.42
N ARG A 204 6.94 -23.61 -0.35
CA ARG A 204 7.81 -22.55 0.17
C ARG A 204 7.08 -21.26 0.52
N ASN A 205 5.88 -21.05 -0.03
CA ASN A 205 5.05 -19.86 0.17
C ASN A 205 3.62 -20.25 0.55
N ASP A 206 3.46 -21.36 1.26
CA ASP A 206 2.18 -21.80 1.80
C ASP A 206 1.77 -20.87 2.95
N PRO A 207 0.68 -20.10 2.83
CA PRO A 207 0.24 -19.19 3.89
C PRO A 207 -0.01 -19.89 5.23
N CYS A 208 -0.34 -21.19 5.21
CA CYS A 208 -0.50 -21.96 6.45
C CYS A 208 0.82 -22.04 7.22
N GLN A 209 1.97 -21.97 6.56
CA GLN A 209 3.29 -22.06 7.18
C GLN A 209 3.95 -20.69 7.41
N GLU A 210 3.25 -19.59 7.14
CA GLU A 210 3.80 -18.22 7.22
C GLU A 210 4.49 -17.94 8.56
N PHE A 211 3.85 -18.35 9.66
CA PHE A 211 4.35 -18.13 11.02
C PHE A 211 5.00 -19.39 11.62
N GLY A 212 5.58 -20.22 10.76
CA GLY A 212 6.34 -21.41 11.10
C GLY A 212 5.52 -22.67 11.40
N ASN A 213 6.20 -23.81 11.43
CA ASN A 213 5.59 -25.14 11.53
C ASN A 213 4.72 -25.36 12.77
N LYS A 214 5.05 -24.72 13.90
CA LYS A 214 4.28 -24.88 15.15
C LYS A 214 2.89 -24.25 15.05
N SER A 215 2.76 -23.17 14.28
CA SER A 215 1.52 -22.43 14.10
C SER A 215 0.67 -23.01 12.95
N ALA A 216 1.23 -23.91 12.14
CA ALA A 216 0.67 -24.22 10.83
C ALA A 216 -0.73 -24.82 10.84
N ALA A 217 -1.03 -25.70 11.79
CA ALA A 217 -2.36 -26.29 11.93
C ALA A 217 -3.41 -25.21 12.26
N THR A 218 -3.11 -24.32 13.21
CA THR A 218 -3.99 -23.21 13.57
C THR A 218 -4.11 -22.21 12.42
N CYS A 219 -3.01 -21.83 11.77
CA CYS A 219 -3.05 -20.96 10.59
C CYS A 219 -3.93 -21.54 9.47
N ALA A 220 -3.91 -22.85 9.25
CA ALA A 220 -4.78 -23.51 8.28
C ALA A 220 -6.28 -23.41 8.64
N GLU A 221 -6.63 -23.50 9.93
CA GLU A 221 -8.00 -23.32 10.41
C GLU A 221 -8.48 -21.87 10.27
N LEU A 222 -7.64 -20.91 10.67
CA LEU A 222 -7.92 -19.49 10.52
C LEU A 222 -8.10 -19.13 9.04
N ARG A 223 -7.17 -19.59 8.20
CA ARG A 223 -7.21 -19.37 6.75
C ARG A 223 -8.49 -19.91 6.12
N ARG A 224 -8.98 -21.09 6.52
CA ARG A 224 -10.25 -21.63 6.02
C ARG A 224 -11.40 -20.64 6.27
N THR A 225 -11.49 -20.15 7.51
CA THR A 225 -12.52 -19.16 7.90
C THR A 225 -12.36 -17.86 7.13
N LEU A 226 -11.13 -17.35 6.98
CA LEU A 226 -10.86 -16.13 6.21
C LEU A 226 -11.29 -16.27 4.75
N LEU A 227 -10.87 -17.35 4.07
CA LEU A 227 -11.18 -17.58 2.65
C LEU A 227 -12.69 -17.74 2.38
N GLU A 228 -13.45 -18.23 3.36
CA GLU A 228 -14.91 -18.30 3.27
C GLU A 228 -15.57 -16.92 3.45
N ARG A 229 -15.00 -16.05 4.30
CA ARG A 229 -15.63 -14.79 4.72
C ARG A 229 -15.19 -13.56 3.92
N ILE A 230 -13.97 -13.54 3.38
CA ILE A 230 -13.42 -12.42 2.59
C ILE A 230 -14.38 -11.95 1.47
N PRO A 231 -14.95 -12.82 0.61
CA PRO A 231 -15.85 -12.37 -0.46
C PRO A 231 -17.08 -11.66 0.08
N THR A 232 -17.62 -12.13 1.21
CA THR A 232 -18.80 -11.54 1.85
C THR A 232 -18.46 -10.17 2.44
N CYS A 233 -17.26 -9.99 2.99
CA CYS A 233 -16.82 -8.71 3.53
C CYS A 233 -16.67 -7.65 2.44
N TRP A 234 -16.05 -8.02 1.30
CA TRP A 234 -16.00 -7.15 0.12
C TRP A 234 -17.39 -6.75 -0.35
N ARG A 235 -18.30 -7.71 -0.51
CA ARG A 235 -19.64 -7.43 -1.00
C ARG A 235 -20.47 -6.59 -0.03
N ALA A 236 -20.49 -6.96 1.25
CA ALA A 236 -21.39 -6.37 2.23
C ALA A 236 -20.97 -4.97 2.66
N ASP A 237 -19.68 -4.75 2.90
CA ASP A 237 -19.19 -3.49 3.46
C ASP A 237 -18.66 -2.54 2.38
N VAL A 238 -18.12 -3.09 1.28
CA VAL A 238 -17.50 -2.29 0.21
C VAL A 238 -18.38 -2.19 -1.03
N GLY A 239 -19.34 -3.11 -1.20
CA GLY A 239 -20.23 -3.15 -2.36
C GLY A 239 -19.56 -3.68 -3.63
N MET A 240 -18.52 -4.50 -3.50
CA MET A 240 -17.76 -5.04 -4.64
C MET A 240 -17.61 -6.56 -4.57
N GLU A 241 -17.55 -7.21 -5.73
CA GLU A 241 -17.15 -8.61 -5.80
C GLU A 241 -15.62 -8.72 -5.78
N GLU A 242 -15.07 -9.64 -4.98
CA GLU A 242 -13.61 -9.84 -4.85
C GLU A 242 -12.95 -10.08 -6.23
N ALA A 243 -13.63 -10.79 -7.14
CA ALA A 243 -13.13 -11.09 -8.47
C ALA A 243 -12.95 -9.85 -9.36
N GLU A 244 -13.72 -8.78 -9.13
CA GLU A 244 -13.63 -7.52 -9.88
C GLU A 244 -12.39 -6.71 -9.52
N LEU A 245 -11.74 -7.01 -8.39
CA LEU A 245 -10.52 -6.36 -7.94
C LEU A 245 -9.25 -6.94 -8.58
N GLN A 246 -9.38 -8.07 -9.28
CA GLN A 246 -8.26 -8.67 -9.99
C GLN A 246 -7.96 -7.87 -11.25
N LEU A 247 -6.69 -7.46 -11.38
CA LEU A 247 -6.23 -6.81 -12.60
C LEU A 247 -6.19 -7.86 -13.73
N PRO A 248 -6.65 -7.52 -14.94
CA PRO A 248 -6.44 -8.38 -16.10
C PRO A 248 -4.95 -8.69 -16.27
N VAL A 249 -4.60 -9.93 -16.62
CA VAL A 249 -3.19 -10.32 -16.87
C VAL A 249 -2.54 -9.38 -17.89
N SER A 250 -3.29 -9.01 -18.93
CA SER A 250 -2.85 -8.05 -19.95
C SER A 250 -2.44 -6.69 -19.36
N PHE A 251 -3.06 -6.23 -18.26
CA PHE A 251 -2.70 -4.96 -17.62
C PHE A 251 -1.24 -4.97 -17.13
N ILE A 252 -0.82 -6.05 -16.49
CA ILE A 252 0.56 -6.19 -15.97
C ILE A 252 1.52 -6.46 -17.14
N GLU A 253 1.12 -7.29 -18.10
CA GLU A 253 1.95 -7.61 -19.26
C GLU A 253 2.21 -6.39 -20.15
N ASP A 254 1.19 -5.56 -20.40
CA ASP A 254 1.32 -4.33 -21.18
C ASP A 254 2.14 -3.26 -20.44
N ALA A 255 2.07 -3.23 -19.11
CA ALA A 255 2.85 -2.32 -18.28
C ALA A 255 4.36 -2.64 -18.33
N ARG A 256 4.73 -3.93 -18.36
CA ARG A 256 6.12 -4.37 -18.22
C ARG A 256 7.08 -3.77 -19.26
N PRO A 257 6.82 -3.79 -20.58
CA PRO A 257 7.70 -3.19 -21.59
C PRO A 257 7.89 -1.68 -21.40
N THR A 258 6.81 -0.95 -21.15
CA THR A 258 6.82 0.51 -20.98
C THR A 258 7.61 0.92 -19.73
N LEU A 259 7.42 0.18 -18.65
CA LEU A 259 8.09 0.41 -17.36
C LEU A 259 9.56 -0.02 -17.38
N ALA A 260 9.90 -1.12 -18.08
CA ALA A 260 11.28 -1.61 -18.20
C ALA A 260 12.18 -0.70 -19.05
N ALA A 261 11.64 -0.08 -20.11
CA ALA A 261 12.38 0.86 -20.95
C ALA A 261 12.83 2.10 -20.17
N ARG A 262 12.03 2.54 -19.19
CA ARG A 262 12.29 3.75 -18.39
C ARG A 262 13.32 3.54 -17.28
N GLY A 263 13.39 2.33 -16.72
CA GLY A 263 14.41 1.97 -15.72
C GLY A 263 15.85 1.95 -16.27
N ARG A 264 16.04 1.85 -17.59
CA ARG A 264 17.37 1.80 -18.23
C ARG A 264 17.94 3.18 -18.62
N GLY A 265 17.12 4.24 -18.62
CA GLY A 265 17.49 5.57 -19.12
C GLY A 265 18.34 6.44 -18.19
N ARG A 266 18.53 6.05 -16.93
CA ARG A 266 19.24 6.87 -15.90
C ARG A 266 20.62 6.36 -15.50
N ARG A 267 21.31 5.57 -16.33
CA ARG A 267 22.77 5.38 -16.23
C ARG A 267 23.47 6.45 -17.05
N SER A 268 23.45 7.70 -16.59
CA SER A 268 24.41 8.70 -17.04
C SER A 268 25.79 8.25 -16.56
N ARG A 269 26.68 7.96 -17.52
CA ARG A 269 28.12 7.80 -17.29
C ARG A 269 28.63 8.94 -16.39
N ARG A 270 29.21 8.58 -15.25
CA ARG A 270 30.30 9.33 -14.64
C ARG A 270 31.57 8.55 -14.89
#